data_AF-A0A1M5JVD5-F1
#
_entry.id   AF-A0A1M5JVD5-F1
#
_cell.length_a   1.000
_cell.length_b   1.000
_cell.length_c   1.000
_cell.angle_alpha   90.00
_cell.angle_beta   90.00
_cell.angle_gamma   90.00
#
_symmetry.space_group_name_H-M   'P 1'
#
loop_
_entity.id
_entity.type
_entity.pdbx_description
1 polymer ?
#
loop_
_entity_poly.entity_id
_entity_poly.type
_entity_poly.pdbx_seq_one_letter_code
_entity_poly.pdbx_strand_id
1 'polypeptide(L)' 'MKKMKKMTREDLKTVKGGKLPQTWIAETCCGVTATTTQDWTAQQANEWRDKVEAIYCNC' A
#
# COMPACT_ATOMS: atom_id res chain seq x y z
N MET A 1 -27.07 5.69 -19.57
CA MET A 1 -26.34 4.68 -18.78
C MET A 1 -25.27 4.05 -19.67
N LYS A 2 -23.99 4.07 -19.26
CA LYS A 2 -22.87 3.47 -20.02
C LYS A 2 -23.04 1.94 -20.02
N LYS A 3 -23.11 1.30 -21.19
CA LYS A 3 -23.23 -0.16 -21.30
C LYS A 3 -21.94 -0.81 -20.80
N MET A 4 -21.99 -1.46 -19.64
CA MET A 4 -20.86 -2.26 -19.16
C MET A 4 -20.78 -3.53 -20.01
N LYS A 5 -19.68 -3.68 -20.74
CA LYS A 5 -19.41 -4.87 -21.55
C LYS A 5 -19.27 -6.07 -20.61
N LYS A 6 -20.10 -7.11 -20.78
CA LYS A 6 -19.96 -8.36 -20.03
C LYS A 6 -18.61 -8.98 -20.40
N MET A 7 -17.66 -8.94 -19.47
CA MET A 7 -16.37 -9.64 -19.61
C MET A 7 -16.60 -11.15 -19.52
N THR A 8 -15.92 -11.90 -20.39
CA THR A 8 -15.95 -13.36 -20.36
C THR A 8 -15.02 -13.89 -19.28
N ARG A 9 -15.13 -15.19 -18.95
CA ARG A 9 -14.26 -15.83 -17.96
C ARG A 9 -12.78 -15.81 -18.36
N GLU A 10 -12.49 -15.73 -19.65
CA GLU A 10 -11.12 -15.61 -20.17
C GLU A 10 -10.58 -14.18 -20.01
N ASP A 11 -11.42 -13.16 -20.21
CA ASP A 11 -11.09 -11.77 -19.89
C ASP A 11 -10.78 -11.63 -18.38
N LEU A 12 -11.56 -12.26 -17.50
CA LEU A 12 -11.32 -12.22 -16.05
C LEU A 12 -9.95 -12.78 -15.63
N LYS A 13 -9.35 -13.68 -16.41
CA LYS A 13 -8.01 -14.21 -16.15
C LYS A 13 -6.91 -13.22 -16.52
N THR A 14 -7.17 -12.33 -17.46
CA THR A 14 -6.23 -11.26 -17.88
C THR A 14 -6.43 -9.97 -17.12
N VAL A 15 -7.54 -9.83 -16.37
CA VAL A 15 -7.69 -8.79 -15.35
C VAL A 15 -6.72 -9.09 -14.20
N LYS A 16 -5.47 -8.69 -14.39
CA LYS A 16 -4.61 -8.35 -13.25
C LYS A 16 -5.33 -7.20 -12.58
N GLY A 17 -5.98 -7.43 -11.44
CA GLY A 17 -6.50 -6.37 -10.59
C GLY A 17 -5.39 -5.33 -10.49
N GLY A 18 -5.59 -4.20 -11.19
CA GLY A 18 -4.49 -3.39 -11.70
C GLY A 18 -3.47 -3.16 -10.60
N LYS A 19 -2.21 -3.58 -10.84
CA LYS A 19 -1.06 -3.57 -9.92
C LYS A 19 -1.32 -2.61 -8.75
N LEU A 20 -1.95 -3.10 -7.69
CA LEU A 20 -2.29 -2.22 -6.57
C LEU A 20 -0.94 -1.79 -5.99
N PRO A 21 -0.70 -0.48 -5.83
CA PRO A 21 0.59 -0.03 -5.34
C PRO A 21 0.82 -0.69 -3.97
N GLN A 22 2.02 -1.22 -3.78
CA GLN A 22 2.39 -1.90 -2.54
C GLN A 22 2.18 -0.92 -1.38
N THR A 23 1.36 -1.33 -0.41
CA THR A 23 1.03 -0.49 0.74
C THR A 23 1.94 -0.85 1.90
N TRP A 24 2.68 0.13 2.38
CA TRP A 24 3.52 0.07 3.57
C TRP A 24 2.78 0.65 4.75
N ILE A 25 2.88 -0.02 5.90
CA ILE A 25 2.18 0.35 7.14
C ILE A 25 3.23 0.46 8.26
N ALA A 26 3.22 1.58 8.95
CA ALA A 26 4.00 1.86 10.16
C ALA A 26 3.04 1.99 11.34
N GLU A 27 3.11 1.07 12.29
CA GLU A 27 2.39 1.14 13.56
C GLU A 27 3.41 1.48 14.64
N THR A 28 3.29 2.64 15.25
CA THR A 28 4.26 3.13 16.23
C THR A 28 3.87 2.75 17.64
N CYS A 29 4.85 2.73 18.55
CA CYS A 29 4.64 2.44 19.97
C CYS A 29 3.58 3.32 20.66
N CYS A 30 3.40 4.57 20.20
CA CYS A 30 2.45 5.52 20.79
C CYS A 30 1.05 5.46 20.14
N GLY A 31 0.79 4.45 19.32
CA GLY A 31 -0.53 4.19 18.73
C GLY A 31 -0.82 4.99 17.46
N VAL A 32 0.19 5.55 16.80
CA VAL A 32 0.04 6.22 15.51
C VAL A 32 0.22 5.20 14.39
N THR A 33 -0.72 5.18 13.45
CA THR A 33 -0.62 4.38 12.23
C THR A 33 -0.39 5.29 11.04
N ALA A 34 0.76 5.13 10.36
CA ALA A 34 1.02 5.78 9.09
C ALA A 34 0.99 4.74 7.96
N THR A 35 0.44 5.12 6.81
CA THR A 35 0.38 4.26 5.62
C THR A 35 0.89 5.01 4.40
N THR A 36 1.63 4.33 3.53
CA THR A 36 2.08 4.91 2.27
C THR A 36 2.09 3.87 1.15
N THR A 37 1.80 4.30 -0.07
CA THR A 37 1.75 3.44 -1.27
C THR A 37 2.94 3.71 -2.19
N GLN A 38 4.03 4.25 -1.66
CA GLN A 38 5.22 4.57 -2.44
C GLN A 38 5.91 3.30 -2.93
N ASP A 39 6.42 3.35 -4.17
CA ASP A 39 7.20 2.27 -4.78
C ASP A 39 8.62 2.30 -4.17
N TRP A 40 8.71 1.74 -2.98
CA TRP A 40 9.95 1.64 -2.21
C TRP A 40 10.46 0.21 -2.20
N THR A 41 11.76 0.09 -2.01
CA THR A 41 12.36 -1.17 -1.59
C THR A 41 11.98 -1.47 -0.13
N ALA A 42 12.09 -2.74 0.28
CA ALA A 42 11.84 -3.14 1.66
C ALA A 42 12.74 -2.41 2.67
N GLN A 43 13.97 -2.07 2.27
CA GLN A 43 14.90 -1.31 3.10
C GLN A 43 14.40 0.12 3.34
N GLN A 44 14.01 0.82 2.27
CA GLN A 44 13.46 2.19 2.38
C GLN A 44 12.18 2.24 3.21
N ALA A 45 11.32 1.22 3.11
CA ALA A 45 10.12 1.14 3.92
C ALA A 45 10.42 0.92 5.41
N ASN A 46 11.48 0.19 5.75
CA ASN A 46 11.93 0.04 7.14
C ASN A 46 12.52 1.33 7.68
N GLU A 47 13.37 2.02 6.91
CA GLU A 47 13.92 3.33 7.28
C GLU A 47 12.81 4.37 7.49
N TRP A 48 11.78 4.36 6.64
CA TRP A 48 10.61 5.21 6.82
C TRP A 48 9.84 4.86 8.09
N ARG A 49 9.65 3.56 8.39
CA ARG A 49 8.98 3.12 9.62
C ARG A 49 9.68 3.66 10.87
N ASP A 50 10.99 3.56 10.90
CA ASP A 50 11.85 4.04 12.00
C ASP A 50 11.74 5.57 12.17
N LYS A 51 11.72 6.31 11.05
CA LYS A 51 11.47 7.77 11.07
C LYS A 51 10.06 8.13 11.51
N VAL A 52 9.03 7.39 11.10
CA VAL A 52 7.65 7.60 11.56
C VAL A 52 7.59 7.39 13.06
N GLU A 53 8.26 6.36 13.58
CA GLU A 53 8.37 6.14 15.01
C GLU A 53 9.02 7.35 15.70
N ALA A 54 10.24 7.76 15.31
CA ALA A 54 10.94 8.89 15.92
C ALA A 54 10.23 10.26 15.80
N ILE A 55 9.47 10.49 14.70
CA ILE A 55 8.74 11.75 14.50
C ILE A 55 7.50 11.82 15.39
N TYR A 56 6.75 10.72 15.46
CA TYR A 56 5.45 10.70 16.14
C TYR A 56 5.56 10.26 17.60
N CYS A 57 6.60 9.51 17.96
CA CYS A 57 6.84 9.00 19.29
C CYS A 57 8.33 9.14 19.65
N ASN A 58 8.64 9.54 20.88
CA ASN A 58 9.99 9.40 21.45
C ASN A 58 10.10 8.08 22.22
N CYS A 59 9.84 6.96 21.54
CA CYS A 59 10.31 5.65 21.99
C CYS A 59 11.73 5.45 21.43
#